data_AF-A0A1X6Y949-F1
#
_entry.id   AF-A0A1X6Y949-F1
#
_cell.length_a   1.000
_cell.length_b   1.000
_cell.length_c   1.000
_cell.angle_alpha   90.00
_cell.angle_beta   90.00
_cell.angle_gamma   90.00
#
_symmetry.space_group_name_H-M   'P 1'
#
loop_
_entity.id
_entity.type
_entity.pdbx_description
1 polymer ?
#
loop_
_entity_poly.entity_id
_entity_poly.type
_entity_poly.pdbx_seq_one_letter_code
_entity_poly.pdbx_strand_id
1 'polypeptide(L)'
;MKHAFHAALVAALFAGPVSAQVEEAPAEDEGFSLMQEGAELFFRGIMGEMEPAIEDFRAFAEMAEPHLRSLLSEMGPALMQVLDRIDDIANYEAPEILENGDIIIRRKREAPEFTPDPDAPEIEI
;
A
#
# COMPACT_ATOMS: atom_id res chain seq x y z
N MET A 1 8.95 -71.75 26.02
CA MET A 1 9.79 -70.53 26.24
C MET A 1 9.66 -69.49 25.12
N LYS A 2 9.48 -69.88 23.85
CA LYS A 2 9.38 -68.94 22.71
C LYS A 2 8.14 -68.03 22.79
N HIS A 3 6.98 -68.54 23.23
CA HIS A 3 5.75 -67.75 23.34
C HIS A 3 5.78 -66.69 24.45
N ALA A 4 6.55 -66.91 25.52
CA ALA A 4 6.75 -65.91 26.58
C ALA A 4 7.50 -64.68 26.05
N PHE A 5 8.44 -64.89 25.13
CA PHE A 5 9.21 -63.83 24.50
C PHE A 5 8.35 -62.96 23.57
N HIS A 6 7.41 -63.57 22.85
CA HIS A 6 6.48 -62.84 21.97
C HIS A 6 5.46 -62.04 22.78
N ALA A 7 4.97 -62.58 23.89
CA ALA A 7 4.04 -61.87 24.78
C ALA A 7 4.68 -60.62 25.42
N ALA A 8 5.95 -60.70 25.82
CA ALA A 8 6.68 -59.57 26.38
C ALA A 8 6.94 -58.44 25.35
N LEU A 9 7.21 -58.80 24.10
CA LEU A 9 7.46 -57.84 23.02
C LEU A 9 6.18 -57.06 22.63
N VAL A 10 5.03 -57.73 22.62
CA VAL A 10 3.73 -57.08 22.36
C VAL A 10 3.36 -56.12 23.49
N ALA A 11 3.59 -56.50 24.76
CA ALA A 11 3.37 -55.63 25.90
C ALA A 11 4.25 -54.36 25.88
N ALA A 12 5.48 -54.46 25.37
CA ALA A 12 6.38 -53.32 25.19
C ALA A 12 5.97 -52.37 24.05
N LEU A 13 5.28 -52.86 23.01
CA LEU A 13 4.75 -52.05 21.91
C LEU A 13 3.47 -51.28 22.27
N PHE A 14 2.70 -51.75 23.27
CA PHE A 14 1.60 -50.99 23.86
C PHE A 14 2.06 -49.94 24.88
N ALA A 15 3.33 -49.98 25.29
CA ALA A 15 3.98 -48.95 26.10
C ALA A 15 4.63 -47.85 25.22
N GLY A 16 4.01 -47.54 24.07
CA GLY A 16 4.33 -46.35 23.29
C GLY A 16 4.15 -45.06 24.12
N PRO A 17 4.63 -43.91 23.64
CA PRO A 17 4.71 -42.70 24.46
C PRO A 17 3.29 -42.21 24.80
N VAL A 18 2.83 -42.56 26.00
CA VAL A 18 1.68 -41.98 26.70
C VAL A 18 2.04 -40.61 27.30
N SER A 19 3.16 -40.01 26.88
CA SER A 19 3.62 -38.69 27.29
C SER A 19 3.18 -37.58 26.33
N ALA A 20 1.97 -37.70 25.76
CA ALA A 20 1.18 -36.53 25.38
C ALA A 20 0.17 -36.25 26.49
N GLN A 21 0.67 -36.14 27.73
CA GLN A 21 -0.12 -35.50 28.77
C GLN A 21 -0.21 -34.04 28.35
N VAL A 22 -1.41 -33.64 27.95
CA VAL A 22 -1.80 -32.24 27.88
C VAL A 22 -1.66 -31.71 29.30
N GLU A 23 -0.48 -31.22 29.60
CA GLU A 23 -0.29 -30.28 30.69
C GLU A 23 -1.15 -29.08 30.30
N GLU A 24 -2.19 -28.81 31.10
CA GLU A 24 -2.89 -27.54 31.09
C GLU A 24 -1.89 -26.47 31.58
N ALA A 25 -0.89 -26.19 30.73
CA ALA A 25 -0.19 -24.92 30.75
C ALA A 25 -1.22 -23.82 30.51
N PRO A 26 -0.99 -22.56 30.94
CA PRO A 26 -1.85 -21.44 30.60
C PRO A 26 -1.81 -21.22 29.08
N ALA A 27 -2.64 -21.98 28.36
CA ALA A 27 -2.58 -22.14 26.91
C ALA A 27 -2.98 -20.87 26.14
N GLU A 28 -3.59 -19.91 26.82
CA GLU A 28 -4.01 -18.65 26.21
C GLU A 28 -2.82 -17.71 25.97
N ASP A 29 -1.97 -17.46 26.98
CA ASP A 29 -0.84 -16.53 26.86
C ASP A 29 0.24 -17.05 25.88
N GLU A 30 0.48 -18.36 25.88
CA GLU A 30 1.47 -18.99 25.01
C GLU A 30 0.95 -19.13 23.56
N GLY A 31 -0.37 -19.29 23.36
CA GLY A 31 -0.99 -19.27 22.03
C GLY A 31 -1.02 -17.87 21.40
N PHE A 32 -1.27 -16.83 22.19
CA PHE A 32 -1.21 -15.44 21.73
C PHE A 32 0.21 -15.03 21.34
N SER A 33 1.22 -15.44 22.10
CA SER A 33 2.63 -15.14 21.77
C SER A 33 3.08 -15.84 20.48
N LEU A 34 2.68 -17.09 20.27
CA LEU A 34 2.96 -17.83 19.03
C LEU A 34 2.26 -17.23 17.80
N MET A 35 1.02 -16.77 17.95
CA MET A 35 0.31 -16.06 16.89
C MET A 35 0.96 -14.70 16.57
N GLN A 36 1.43 -13.99 17.59
CA GLN A 36 2.18 -12.75 17.41
C GLN A 36 3.50 -13.00 16.67
N GLU A 37 4.27 -14.01 17.07
CA GLU A 37 5.51 -14.40 16.41
C GLU A 37 5.26 -14.81 14.94
N GLY A 38 4.19 -15.56 14.70
CA GLY A 38 3.74 -15.90 13.34
C GLY A 38 3.38 -14.68 12.49
N ALA A 39 2.69 -13.70 13.08
CA ALA A 39 2.37 -12.43 12.41
C ALA A 39 3.64 -11.62 12.10
N GLU A 40 4.60 -11.54 13.02
CA GLU A 40 5.88 -10.86 12.81
C GLU A 40 6.69 -11.50 11.68
N LEU A 41 6.75 -12.83 11.63
CA LEU A 41 7.40 -13.58 10.54
C LEU A 41 6.71 -13.33 9.20
N PHE A 42 5.37 -13.30 9.19
CA PHE A 42 4.58 -13.01 8.00
C PHE A 42 4.83 -11.59 7.47
N PHE A 43 4.76 -10.57 8.33
CA PHE A 43 5.04 -9.19 7.95
C PHE A 43 6.48 -9.00 7.47
N ARG A 44 7.45 -9.66 8.10
CA ARG A 44 8.85 -9.63 7.65
C ARG A 44 9.00 -10.24 6.26
N GLY A 45 8.28 -11.32 5.98
CA GLY A 45 8.23 -11.91 4.63
C GLY A 45 7.68 -10.92 3.59
N ILE A 46 6.55 -10.27 3.87
CA ILE A 46 5.98 -9.24 2.97
C ILE A 46 6.97 -8.10 2.75
N MET A 47 7.58 -7.59 3.82
CA MET A 47 8.53 -6.47 3.73
C MET A 47 9.78 -6.86 2.93
N GLY A 48 10.29 -8.08 3.09
CA GLY A 48 11.42 -8.58 2.30
C GLY A 48 11.09 -8.71 0.81
N GLU A 49 9.88 -9.13 0.45
CA GLU A 49 9.43 -9.16 -0.95
C GLU A 49 9.18 -7.76 -1.53
N MET A 50 8.82 -6.78 -0.69
CA MET A 50 8.64 -5.39 -1.09
C MET A 50 9.95 -4.59 -1.19
N GLU A 51 11.02 -5.04 -0.53
CA GLU A 51 12.33 -4.37 -0.52
C GLU A 51 12.84 -4.00 -1.92
N PRO A 52 12.83 -4.89 -2.93
CA PRO A 52 13.25 -4.54 -4.29
C PRO A 52 12.39 -3.43 -4.92
N ALA A 53 11.07 -3.47 -4.72
CA ALA A 53 10.16 -2.45 -5.25
C ALA A 53 10.36 -1.08 -4.55
N ILE A 54 10.70 -1.09 -3.26
CA ILE A 54 11.04 0.11 -2.49
C ILE A 54 12.37 0.71 -3.00
N GLU A 55 13.36 -0.12 -3.27
CA GLU A 55 14.65 0.31 -3.86
C GLU A 55 14.46 0.92 -5.25
N ASP A 56 13.69 0.26 -6.12
CA ASP A 56 13.37 0.77 -7.45
C ASP A 56 12.63 2.12 -7.38
N PHE A 57 11.64 2.23 -6.49
CA PHE A 57 10.92 3.49 -6.27
C PHE A 57 11.85 4.60 -5.76
N ARG A 58 12.77 4.28 -4.85
CA ARG A 58 13.77 5.23 -4.34
C ARG A 58 14.67 5.73 -5.47
N ALA A 59 15.18 4.82 -6.31
CA ALA A 59 16.00 5.19 -7.46
C ALA A 59 15.23 6.11 -8.43
N PHE A 60 13.97 5.80 -8.72
CA PHE A 60 13.10 6.68 -9.50
C PHE A 60 12.92 8.05 -8.86
N ALA A 61 12.64 8.10 -7.55
CA ALA A 61 12.45 9.35 -6.83
C ALA A 61 13.71 10.23 -6.87
N GLU A 62 14.91 9.66 -6.72
CA GLU A 62 16.19 10.36 -6.84
C GLU A 62 16.40 10.96 -8.24
N MET A 63 16.02 10.22 -9.30
CA MET A 63 16.06 10.74 -10.68
C MET A 63 15.02 11.84 -10.93
N ALA A 64 13.84 11.72 -10.32
CA ALA A 64 12.74 12.66 -10.49
C ALA A 64 12.88 13.92 -9.63
N GLU A 65 13.59 13.88 -8.50
CA GLU A 65 13.77 15.00 -7.57
C GLU A 65 14.15 16.34 -8.24
N PRO A 66 15.23 16.42 -9.05
CA PRO A 66 15.62 17.70 -9.65
C PRO A 66 14.57 18.25 -10.61
N HIS A 67 13.89 17.38 -11.35
CA HIS A 67 12.84 17.75 -12.29
C HIS A 67 11.59 18.24 -11.55
N LEU A 68 11.19 17.53 -10.49
CA LEU A 68 10.07 17.92 -9.65
C LEU A 68 10.34 19.27 -8.96
N ARG A 69 11.57 19.47 -8.49
CA ARG A 69 11.99 20.73 -7.87
C ARG A 69 11.92 21.91 -8.85
N SER A 70 12.45 21.73 -10.07
CA SER A 70 12.37 22.75 -11.13
C SER A 70 10.92 23.05 -11.50
N LEU A 71 10.08 22.02 -11.69
CA LEU A 71 8.66 22.19 -11.97
C LEU A 71 7.95 22.96 -10.84
N LEU A 72 8.20 22.65 -9.58
CA LEU A 72 7.62 23.36 -8.44
C LEU A 72 8.12 24.82 -8.35
N SER A 73 9.40 25.08 -8.64
CA SER A 73 9.95 26.44 -8.56
C SER A 73 9.58 27.33 -9.75
N GLU A 74 9.53 26.78 -10.96
CA GLU A 74 9.35 27.54 -12.20
C GLU A 74 7.88 27.59 -12.62
N MET A 75 7.16 26.47 -12.50
CA MET A 75 5.77 26.35 -12.93
C MET A 75 4.77 26.32 -11.76
N GLY A 76 5.22 26.06 -10.52
CA GLY A 76 4.34 25.96 -9.35
C GLY A 76 3.44 27.18 -9.14
N PRO A 77 3.95 28.43 -9.12
CA PRO A 77 3.12 29.61 -8.92
C PRO A 77 2.09 29.85 -10.04
N ALA A 78 2.45 29.53 -11.29
CA ALA A 78 1.53 29.65 -12.42
C ALA A 78 0.47 28.55 -12.39
N LEU A 79 0.85 27.31 -12.04
CA LEU A 79 -0.07 26.19 -11.88
C LEU A 79 -1.09 26.46 -10.78
N MET A 80 -0.66 27.01 -9.64
CA MET A 80 -1.56 27.38 -8.54
C MET A 80 -2.58 28.44 -8.99
N GLN A 81 -2.16 29.44 -9.76
CA GLN A 81 -3.08 30.46 -10.30
C GLN A 81 -4.10 29.89 -11.30
N VAL A 82 -3.71 28.87 -12.07
CA VAL A 82 -4.64 28.18 -12.97
C VAL A 82 -5.62 27.32 -12.17
N LEU A 83 -5.14 26.58 -11.16
CA LEU A 83 -5.99 25.76 -10.29
C LEU A 83 -6.97 26.61 -9.49
N ASP A 84 -6.58 27.80 -9.04
CA ASP A 84 -7.46 28.75 -8.34
C ASP A 84 -8.62 29.27 -9.22
N ARG A 85 -8.45 29.25 -10.55
CA ARG A 85 -9.49 29.63 -11.51
C ARG A 85 -10.42 28.47 -11.89
N ILE A 86 -10.05 27.25 -11.53
CA ILE A 86 -10.79 26.03 -11.84
C ILE A 86 -11.60 25.67 -10.60
N ASP A 87 -12.91 25.43 -10.76
CA ASP A 87 -13.77 25.00 -9.66
C ASP A 87 -13.40 23.58 -9.19
N ASP A 88 -13.71 22.58 -10.00
CA ASP A 88 -13.35 21.18 -9.79
C ASP A 88 -12.77 20.65 -11.10
N ILE A 89 -11.53 20.17 -11.04
CA ILE A 89 -10.83 19.61 -12.20
C ILE A 89 -11.59 18.44 -12.84
N ALA A 90 -12.40 17.72 -12.07
CA ALA A 90 -13.24 16.63 -12.57
C ALA A 90 -14.32 17.10 -13.54
N ASN A 91 -14.70 18.40 -13.52
CA ASN A 91 -15.67 18.98 -14.43
C ASN A 91 -15.11 19.23 -15.85
N TYR A 92 -13.81 19.03 -16.07
CA TYR A 92 -13.14 19.36 -17.32
C TYR A 92 -12.66 18.10 -18.07
N GLU A 93 -12.54 18.22 -19.38
CA GLU A 93 -11.96 17.23 -20.29
C GLU A 93 -10.43 17.32 -20.30
N ALA A 94 -9.79 16.34 -20.92
CA ALA A 94 -8.35 16.39 -21.14
C ALA A 94 -7.97 17.57 -22.05
N PRO A 95 -6.78 18.18 -21.89
CA PRO A 95 -6.34 19.28 -22.73
C PRO A 95 -6.26 18.90 -24.22
N GLU A 96 -6.77 19.77 -25.10
CA GLU A 96 -6.68 19.66 -26.56
C GLU A 96 -5.68 20.69 -27.09
N ILE A 97 -4.75 20.24 -27.94
CA ILE A 97 -3.76 21.11 -28.60
C ILE A 97 -4.32 21.54 -29.96
N LEU A 98 -4.49 22.86 -30.14
CA LEU A 98 -5.00 23.44 -31.37
C LEU A 98 -3.91 23.58 -32.44
N GLU A 99 -4.29 23.84 -33.70
CA GLU A 99 -3.35 23.98 -34.83
C GLU A 99 -2.33 25.11 -34.64
N ASN A 100 -2.68 26.15 -33.87
CA ASN A 100 -1.80 27.26 -33.53
C ASN A 100 -0.87 26.98 -32.33
N GLY A 101 -0.99 25.81 -31.69
CA GLY A 101 -0.22 25.43 -30.51
C GLY A 101 -0.84 25.85 -29.18
N ASP A 102 -1.99 26.54 -29.18
CA ASP A 102 -2.72 26.85 -27.95
C ASP A 102 -3.33 25.58 -27.35
N ILE A 103 -3.49 25.59 -26.03
CA ILE A 103 -4.13 24.50 -25.30
C ILE A 103 -5.50 24.97 -24.82
N ILE A 104 -6.55 24.21 -25.15
CA ILE A 104 -7.89 24.42 -24.63
C ILE A 104 -8.28 23.27 -23.69
N ILE A 105 -8.84 23.61 -22.52
CA ILE A 105 -9.41 22.65 -21.58
C ILE A 105 -10.93 22.89 -21.57
N ARG A 106 -11.69 21.98 -22.16
CA ARG A 106 -13.14 22.11 -22.31
C ARG A 106 -13.85 21.61 -21.06
N ARG A 107 -14.96 22.24 -20.70
CA ARG A 107 -15.83 21.75 -19.61
C ARG A 107 -16.73 20.62 -20.13
N LYS A 108 -16.89 19.57 -19.33
CA LYS A 108 -17.78 18.44 -19.63
C LYS A 108 -19.22 18.92 -19.70
N ARG A 109 -19.98 18.37 -20.65
CA ARG A 109 -21.40 18.70 -20.84
C ARG A 109 -22.29 18.31 -19.66
N GLU A 110 -21.89 17.27 -18.92
CA GLU A 110 -22.62 16.72 -17.77
C GLU A 110 -22.25 17.39 -16.44
N ALA A 111 -21.24 18.27 -16.44
CA ALA A 111 -20.82 18.94 -15.22
C ALA A 111 -21.90 19.95 -14.74
N PRO A 112 -22.04 20.18 -13.42
CA PRO A 112 -22.98 21.15 -12.84
C PRO A 112 -22.84 22.55 -13.47
N GLU A 113 -23.76 23.50 -13.32
CA GLU A 113 -23.47 24.85 -13.84
C GLU A 113 -22.22 25.46 -13.18
N PHE A 114 -21.39 26.15 -13.96
CA PHE A 114 -20.22 26.83 -13.42
C PHE A 114 -20.68 28.01 -12.56
N THR A 115 -20.34 27.96 -11.28
CA THR A 115 -20.54 29.07 -10.34
C THR A 115 -19.19 29.69 -10.05
N PRO A 116 -18.92 30.93 -10.51
CA PRO A 116 -17.70 31.63 -10.15
C PRO A 116 -17.58 31.73 -8.63
N ASP A 117 -16.41 31.44 -8.09
CA ASP A 117 -16.14 31.71 -6.68
C ASP A 117 -16.12 33.23 -6.47
N PRO A 118 -17.05 33.80 -5.66
CA PRO A 118 -17.12 35.24 -5.42
C PRO A 118 -15.90 35.79 -4.66
N ASP A 119 -15.13 34.91 -4.00
CA ASP A 119 -13.93 35.27 -3.24
C ASP A 119 -12.64 35.04 -4.06
N ALA A 120 -12.75 34.58 -5.32
CA ALA A 120 -11.59 34.41 -6.19
C ALA A 120 -10.94 35.79 -6.49
N PRO A 121 -9.60 35.89 -6.41
CA PRO A 121 -8.91 37.14 -6.67
C PRO A 121 -9.18 37.64 -8.10
N GLU A 122 -9.70 38.86 -8.23
CA GLU A 122 -9.75 39.56 -9.53
C GLU A 122 -8.32 39.88 -9.96
N ILE A 123 -7.80 39.13 -10.94
CA ILE A 123 -6.50 39.37 -11.54
C ILE A 123 -6.71 40.25 -12.76
N GLU A 124 -6.21 41.50 -12.72
CA GLU A 124 -6.09 42.35 -13.90
C GLU A 124 -5.16 41.67 -14.92
N ILE A 125 -5.70 41.36 -16.09
CA ILE A 125 -5.02 40.74 -17.24
C ILE A 125 -4.50 41.81 -18.21
#